data_AF-A0A401QTT0-F1
#
_entry.id   AF-A0A401QTT0-F1
#
_cell.length_a   1.000
_cell.length_b   1.000
_cell.length_c   1.000
_cell.angle_alpha   90.00
_cell.angle_beta   90.00
_cell.angle_gamma   90.00
#
_symmetry.space_group_name_H-M   'P 1'
#
loop_
_entity.id
_entity.type
_entity.pdbx_description
1 polymer ?
#
loop_
_entity_poly.entity_id
_entity_poly.type
_entity_poly.pdbx_seq_one_letter_code
_entity_poly.pdbx_strand_id
1 'polypeptide(L)' 'MRVRNGGPGLGAVLDGLARWCDDIYVVDDRSTDGTAEVLCAHPRVTNVVHARAGLPDDPWPTFAGWPSR' A
#
# COMPACT_ATOMS: atom_id res chain seq x y z
N MET A 1 2.34 3.52 -1.06
CA MET A 1 2.44 2.15 -1.62
C MET A 1 1.05 1.60 -1.94
N ARG A 2 0.90 0.69 -2.91
CA ARG A 2 -0.33 -0.10 -3.07
C ARG A 2 -0.23 -1.38 -2.27
N VAL A 3 -1.32 -1.83 -1.68
CA VAL A 3 -1.44 -3.15 -1.04
C VAL A 3 -2.74 -3.82 -1.48
N ARG A 4 -2.70 -5.15 -1.66
CA ARG A 4 -3.87 -6.00 -1.81
C ARG A 4 -3.58 -7.29 -1.05
N ASN A 5 -4.40 -7.59 -0.04
CA ASN A 5 -4.27 -8.79 0.78
C ASN A 5 -2.86 -9.00 1.35
N GLY A 6 -2.33 -7.96 2.00
CA GLY A 6 -0.98 -7.96 2.56
C GLY A 6 -0.88 -8.48 4.00
N GLY A 7 -1.97 -8.96 4.60
CA GLY A 7 -2.08 -9.18 6.06
C GLY A 7 -0.82 -9.76 6.71
N PRO A 8 -0.39 -11.00 6.35
CA PRO A 8 0.88 -11.55 6.83
C PRO A 8 2.08 -10.82 6.23
N GLY A 9 2.83 -10.10 7.06
CA GLY A 9 4.10 -9.45 6.69
C GLY A 9 4.01 -7.96 6.36
N LEU A 10 2.81 -7.41 6.16
CA LEU A 10 2.64 -5.97 5.93
C LEU A 10 3.21 -5.13 7.08
N GLY A 11 3.04 -5.54 8.34
CA GLY A 11 3.62 -4.83 9.49
C GLY A 11 5.13 -4.65 9.38
N ALA A 12 5.86 -5.73 9.06
CA ALA A 12 7.31 -5.68 8.91
C ALA A 12 7.76 -4.78 7.74
N VAL A 13 6.97 -4.72 6.66
CA VAL A 13 7.22 -3.80 5.55
C VAL A 13 7.04 -2.35 5.99
N LEU A 14 5.96 -2.06 6.72
CA LEU A 14 5.68 -0.72 7.25
C LEU A 14 6.75 -0.26 8.25
N ASP A 15 7.17 -1.13 9.17
CA ASP A 15 8.29 -0.88 10.09
C ASP A 15 9.59 -0.60 9.31
N GLY A 16 9.78 -1.33 8.22
CA GLY A 16 10.91 -1.13 7.31
C GLY A 16 10.93 0.27 6.70
N LEU A 17 9.78 0.74 6.21
CA LEU A 17 9.59 2.07 5.62
C LEU A 17 9.69 3.18 6.67
N ALA A 18 9.15 2.95 7.87
CA ALA A 18 9.16 3.91 8.98
C ALA A 18 10.57 4.33 9.43
N ARG A 19 11.61 3.58 9.07
CA ARG A 19 13.01 3.95 9.31
C ARG A 19 13.48 5.14 8.46
N TRP A 20 12.77 5.44 7.37
CA TRP A 20 13.16 6.43 6.38
C TRP A 20 12.06 7.44 6.07
N CYS A 21 10.82 7.14 6.47
CA CYS A 21 9.64 7.92 6.15
C CYS A 21 8.93 8.36 7.44
N ASP A 22 8.61 9.65 7.51
CA ASP A 22 7.79 10.19 8.60
C ASP A 22 6.29 9.87 8.42
N ASP A 23 5.85 9.73 7.16
CA ASP A 23 4.48 9.44 6.74
C ASP A 23 4.44 8.38 5.64
N ILE A 24 3.48 7.47 5.74
CA ILE A 24 3.21 6.40 4.78
C ILE A 24 1.78 6.56 4.26
N TYR A 25 1.68 6.80 2.95
CA TYR A 25 0.42 6.88 2.24
C TYR A 25 0.16 5.54 1.53
N VAL A 26 -1.00 4.96 1.78
CA VAL A 26 -1.35 3.63 1.27
C VAL A 26 -2.56 3.71 0.34
N VAL A 27 -2.49 3.02 -0.79
CA VAL A 27 -3.64 2.69 -1.61
C VAL A 27 -4.00 1.24 -1.31
N ASP A 28 -5.07 1.04 -0.55
CA ASP A 28 -5.64 -0.28 -0.35
C ASP A 28 -6.49 -0.65 -1.55
N ASP A 29 -6.03 -1.64 -2.29
CA ASP A 29 -6.66 -2.10 -3.50
C ASP A 29 -7.52 -3.33 -3.22
N ARG A 30 -8.67 -3.04 -2.60
CA ARG A 30 -9.78 -3.99 -2.40
C ARG A 30 -9.33 -5.22 -1.63
N SER A 31 -8.54 -5.03 -0.57
CA SER A 31 -8.19 -6.14 0.32
C SER A 31 -9.44 -6.72 0.98
N THR A 32 -9.46 -8.03 1.14
CA THR A 32 -10.55 -8.80 1.77
C THR A 32 -10.07 -9.58 2.99
N ASP A 33 -8.81 -9.40 3.38
CA ASP A 33 -8.18 -9.99 4.55
C ASP A 33 -7.96 -8.94 5.67
N GLY A 34 -7.17 -9.29 6.68
CA GLY A 34 -6.82 -8.41 7.81
C GLY A 34 -5.90 -7.23 7.48
N THR A 35 -5.75 -6.85 6.21
CA THR A 35 -4.89 -5.73 5.78
C THR A 35 -5.34 -4.41 6.41
N ALA A 36 -6.64 -4.15 6.46
CA ALA A 36 -7.18 -2.89 6.96
C ALA A 36 -6.82 -2.65 8.43
N GLU A 37 -6.87 -3.70 9.25
CA GLU A 37 -6.52 -3.68 10.66
C GLU A 37 -5.03 -3.37 10.86
N VAL A 38 -4.15 -3.98 10.05
CA VAL A 38 -2.71 -3.72 10.09
C VAL A 38 -2.39 -2.28 9.68
N LEU A 39 -3.03 -1.78 8.62
CA LEU A 39 -2.87 -0.39 8.18
C LEU A 39 -3.33 0.61 9.25
N CYS A 40 -4.50 0.37 9.86
CA CYS A 40 -5.06 1.23 10.89
C CYS A 40 -4.20 1.26 12.17
N ALA A 41 -3.58 0.13 12.52
CA ALA A 41 -2.76 0.02 13.73
C ALA A 41 -1.38 0.68 13.62
N HIS A 42 -0.87 0.94 12.41
CA HIS A 42 0.51 1.39 12.23
C HIS A 42 0.64 2.92 12.31
N PRO A 43 1.44 3.47 13.26
CA PRO A 43 1.44 4.90 13.58
C PRO A 43 1.97 5.82 12.47
N ARG A 44 2.75 5.27 11.52
CA ARG A 44 3.25 6.01 10.35
C ARG A 44 2.30 5.97 9.16
N VAL A 45 1.24 5.17 9.19
CA VAL A 45 0.23 5.18 8.13
C VAL A 45 -0.75 6.29 8.45
N THR A 46 -0.60 7.42 7.74
CA THR A 46 -1.39 8.62 8.02
C THR A 46 -2.52 8.85 7.03
N ASN A 47 -2.52 8.13 5.90
CA ASN A 47 -3.61 8.17 4.94
C ASN A 47 -3.76 6.83 4.20
N VAL A 48 -4.99 6.35 4.11
CA VAL A 48 -5.37 5.16 3.35
C VAL A 48 -6.44 5.57 2.34
N VAL A 49 -6.16 5.34 1.06
CA VAL A 49 -7.09 5.53 -0.04
C VAL A 49 -7.55 4.16 -0.52
N HIS A 50 -8.87 3.95 -0.58
CA HIS A 50 -9.42 2.67 -1.03
C HIS A 50 -9.75 2.71 -2.52
N ALA A 51 -9.27 1.72 -3.27
CA ALA A 51 -9.61 1.57 -4.68
C ALA A 51 -11.09 1.18 -4.83
N ARG A 52 -11.83 1.92 -5.67
CA ARG A 52 -13.24 1.61 -5.98
C ARG A 52 -13.36 0.25 -6.69
N ALA A 53 -14.46 -0.45 -6.43
CA ALA A 53 -14.73 -1.78 -6.99
C ALA A 53 -14.65 -1.86 -8.52
N GLY A 54 -15.09 -0.82 -9.24
CA GLY A 54 -15.14 -0.77 -10.71
C GLY A 54 -13.83 -0.35 -11.39
N LEU A 55 -12.71 -0.26 -10.67
CA LEU A 55 -11.41 -0.06 -11.30
C LEU A 55 -10.96 -1.36 -12.00
N PRO A 56 -10.38 -1.27 -13.21
CA PRO A 56 -9.73 -2.40 -13.85
C PRO A 56 -8.71 -3.05 -12.91
N ASP A 57 -8.58 -4.38 -12.97
CA ASP A 57 -7.58 -5.12 -12.20
C ASP A 57 -6.16 -4.99 -12.75
N ASP A 58 -5.99 -4.20 -13.82
CA ASP A 58 -4.70 -3.95 -14.44
C ASP A 58 -3.67 -3.56 -13.36
N PRO A 59 -2.49 -4.20 -13.34
CA PRO A 59 -1.41 -3.69 -12.52
C PRO A 59 -1.18 -2.24 -12.92
N TRP A 60 -1.02 -1.34 -11.94
CA TRP A 60 -0.47 -0.01 -12.21
C TRP A 60 0.73 -0.20 -13.14
N PRO A 61 0.93 0.66 -14.15
CA PRO A 61 2.09 0.56 -15.01
C PRO A 61 3.31 0.49 -14.10
N THR A 62 3.94 -0.68 -14.04
CA THR A 62 5.30 -0.79 -13.52
C THR A 62 6.08 0.21 -14.34
N PHE A 63 6.90 1.04 -13.70
CA PHE A 63 7.71 2.08 -14.35
C PHE A 63 8.81 1.48 -15.27
N ALA A 64 8.47 0.50 -16.12
CA ALA A 64 9.33 -0.07 -17.15
C ALA A 64 9.41 0.82 -18.40
N GLY A 65 8.87 2.05 -18.35
CA GLY A 65 8.76 2.95 -19.50
C GLY A 65 9.29 4.37 -19.28
N TRP A 66 10.00 4.67 -18.19
CA TRP A 66 10.66 5.97 -18.10
C TRP A 66 11.90 5.95 -19.00
N PRO A 67 12.00 6.81 -20.04
CA PRO A 67 13.24 6.90 -20.80
C PRO A 67 14.31 7.44 -19.87
N SER A 68 15.38 6.67 -19.68
CA SER A 68 16.64 7.16 -19.13
C SER A 68 17.06 8.35 -19.99
N ARG A 69 17.21 9.52 -19.36
CA ARG A 69 18.00 10.59 -19.97
C ARG A 69 19.47 10.20 -20.00
#